data_AF-A0A853I512-F1
#
_entry.id   AF-A0A853I512-F1
#
_cell.length_a   1.000
_cell.length_b   1.000
_cell.length_c   1.000
_cell.angle_alpha   90.00
_cell.angle_beta   90.00
_cell.angle_gamma   90.00
#
_symmetry.space_group_name_H-M   'P 1'
#
loop_
_entity.id
_entity.type
_entity.pdbx_description
1 polymer ?
#
loop_
_entity_poly.entity_id
_entity_poly.type
_entity_poly.pdbx_seq_one_letter_code
_entity_poly.pdbx_strand_id
1 'polypeptide(L)'
;MKSNLPDFDELLFLANNKPDDLERLRKQLIEEAIQDAPPEYQRRLRGIQFQVDMKIRQSSNPMSACVAISKLMYESLHQLQLSLTDPEHAQLTRKRLNGELPAEDGTAPADVICLTSRRTAAPSI
;
A
#
# COMPACT_ATOMS: atom_id res chain seq x y z
N MET A 1 6.61 -13.68 -14.39
CA MET A 1 7.07 -12.30 -14.16
C MET A 1 8.59 -12.30 -14.29
N LYS A 2 9.14 -11.72 -15.36
CA LYS A 2 10.57 -11.41 -15.43
C LYS A 2 10.71 -10.04 -14.78
N SER A 3 11.24 -9.99 -13.58
CA SER A 3 11.64 -8.71 -12.98
C SER A 3 12.88 -8.24 -13.74
N ASN A 4 12.81 -7.08 -14.41
CA ASN A 4 13.99 -6.36 -14.93
C ASN A 4 14.83 -5.77 -13.77
N LEU A 5 14.87 -6.46 -12.63
CA LEU A 5 15.61 -6.04 -11.46
C LEU A 5 17.09 -6.34 -11.71
N PRO A 6 17.97 -5.33 -11.68
CA PRO A 6 19.41 -5.53 -11.76
C PRO A 6 19.92 -6.39 -10.61
N ASP A 7 21.11 -6.97 -10.80
CA ASP A 7 21.77 -7.72 -9.71
C ASP A 7 22.16 -6.79 -8.55
N PHE A 8 22.37 -7.37 -7.38
CA PHE A 8 22.69 -6.64 -6.16
C PHE A 8 23.90 -5.71 -6.30
N ASP A 9 24.95 -6.18 -6.97
CA ASP A 9 26.18 -5.38 -7.17
C ASP A 9 25.91 -4.12 -8.00
N GLU A 10 25.01 -4.20 -8.98
CA GLU A 10 24.61 -3.05 -9.79
C GLU A 10 23.77 -2.06 -8.99
N LEU A 11 22.84 -2.56 -8.17
CA LEU A 11 22.05 -1.73 -7.25
C LEU A 11 22.94 -1.03 -6.21
N LEU A 12 23.95 -1.72 -5.69
CA LEU A 12 24.91 -1.16 -4.75
C LEU A 12 25.77 -0.08 -5.43
N PHE A 13 26.19 -0.31 -6.68
CA PHE A 13 26.89 0.71 -7.45
C PHE A 13 26.03 1.96 -7.66
N LEU A 14 24.75 1.80 -8.03
CA LEU A 14 23.81 2.91 -8.20
C LEU A 14 23.59 3.66 -6.88
N ALA A 15 23.42 2.96 -5.76
CA ALA A 15 23.23 3.58 -4.45
C ALA A 15 24.40 4.49 -4.04
N ASN A 16 25.63 4.05 -4.31
CA ASN A 16 26.83 4.79 -3.91
C ASN A 16 27.21 5.92 -4.89
N ASN A 17 27.00 5.71 -6.20
CA ASN A 17 27.54 6.60 -7.24
C ASN A 17 26.48 7.43 -7.97
N LYS A 18 25.24 6.92 -8.04
CA LYS A 18 24.15 7.51 -8.85
C LYS A 18 22.78 7.36 -8.14
N PRO A 19 22.59 7.98 -6.96
CA PRO A 19 21.38 7.80 -6.15
C PRO A 19 20.10 8.23 -6.88
N ASP A 20 20.17 9.25 -7.74
CA ASP A 20 19.03 9.70 -8.54
C ASP A 20 18.59 8.64 -9.57
N ASP A 21 19.54 7.91 -10.16
CA ASP A 21 19.23 6.84 -11.11
C ASP A 21 18.63 5.62 -10.40
N LEU A 22 19.08 5.32 -9.17
CA LEU A 22 18.44 4.31 -8.32
C LEU A 22 16.98 4.67 -8.02
N GLU A 23 16.68 5.93 -7.69
CA GLU A 23 15.31 6.38 -7.45
C GLU A 23 14.43 6.35 -8.71
N ARG A 24 15.01 6.60 -9.90
CA ARG A 24 14.30 6.43 -11.17
C ARG A 24 13.97 4.97 -11.42
N LEU A 25 14.93 4.07 -11.25
CA LEU A 25 14.73 2.63 -11.37
C LEU A 25 13.64 2.14 -10.42
N ARG A 26 13.67 2.57 -9.15
CA ARG A 26 12.65 2.24 -8.15
C ARG A 26 11.24 2.63 -8.62
N LYS A 27 11.07 3.87 -9.11
CA LYS A 27 9.78 4.36 -9.60
C LYS A 27 9.31 3.60 -10.84
N GLN A 28 10.22 3.28 -11.75
CA GLN A 28 9.91 2.51 -12.95
C GLN A 28 9.39 1.12 -12.58
N LEU A 29 10.08 0.37 -11.71
CA LEU A 29 9.66 -0.97 -11.28
C LEU A 29 8.30 -0.96 -10.57
N ILE A 30 8.03 0.08 -9.78
CA ILE A 30 6.71 0.27 -9.14
C ILE A 30 5.63 0.51 -10.19
N GLU A 31 5.87 1.37 -11.16
CA GLU A 31 4.89 1.68 -12.21
C GLU A 31 4.62 0.46 -13.09
N GLU A 32 5.64 -0.31 -13.46
CA GLU A 32 5.51 -1.58 -14.17
C GLU A 32 4.64 -2.57 -13.36
N ALA A 33 4.91 -2.73 -12.06
CA ALA A 33 4.11 -3.60 -11.20
C ALA A 33 2.64 -3.16 -11.07
N ILE A 34 2.37 -1.85 -11.09
CA ILE A 34 1.00 -1.32 -11.09
C ILE A 34 0.33 -1.58 -12.44
N GLN A 35 1.02 -1.39 -13.55
CA GLN A 35 0.47 -1.58 -14.90
C GLN A 35 0.17 -3.06 -15.21
N ASP A 36 1.02 -3.97 -14.71
CA ASP A 36 0.85 -5.41 -14.86
C ASP A 36 -0.34 -5.97 -14.05
N ALA A 37 -0.82 -5.22 -13.04
CA ALA A 37 -1.96 -5.64 -12.24
C ALA A 37 -3.29 -5.46 -13.01
N PRO A 38 -4.33 -6.28 -12.71
CA PRO A 38 -5.66 -6.12 -13.29
C PRO A 38 -6.20 -4.69 -13.11
N PRO A 39 -6.91 -4.11 -14.10
CA PRO A 39 -7.36 -2.72 -14.08
C PRO A 39 -8.13 -2.31 -12.82
N GLU A 40 -8.91 -3.25 -12.27
CA GLU A 40 -9.68 -3.07 -11.04
C GLU A 40 -8.83 -2.82 -9.78
N TYR A 41 -7.56 -3.24 -9.79
CA TYR A 41 -6.63 -3.07 -8.67
C TYR A 41 -5.65 -1.92 -8.87
N GLN A 42 -5.43 -1.43 -10.09
CA GLN A 42 -4.42 -0.39 -10.37
C GLN A 42 -4.67 0.89 -9.57
N ARG A 43 -5.92 1.37 -9.52
CA ARG A 43 -6.30 2.54 -8.71
C ARG A 43 -5.96 2.34 -7.23
N ARG A 44 -6.18 1.13 -6.71
CA ARG A 44 -5.90 0.78 -5.32
C ARG A 44 -4.40 0.77 -5.05
N LEU A 45 -3.63 0.13 -5.92
CA LEU A 45 -2.17 0.08 -5.82
C LEU A 45 -1.54 1.47 -5.84
N ARG A 46 -2.04 2.39 -6.70
CA ARG A 46 -1.60 3.80 -6.68
C ARG A 46 -1.89 4.49 -5.34
N GLY A 47 -3.02 4.19 -4.72
CA GLY A 47 -3.34 4.69 -3.38
C GLY A 47 -2.37 4.16 -2.31
N ILE A 48 -2.01 2.87 -2.36
CA ILE A 48 -1.03 2.27 -1.46
C ILE A 48 0.36 2.88 -1.68
N GLN A 49 0.77 3.05 -2.94
CA GLN A 49 2.02 3.72 -3.30
C GLN A 49 2.11 5.12 -2.69
N PHE A 50 1.04 5.91 -2.79
CA PHE A 50 0.97 7.23 -2.16
C PHE A 50 1.13 7.18 -0.64
N GLN A 51 0.50 6.21 0.04
CA GLN A 51 0.66 6.04 1.49
C GLN A 51 2.11 5.71 1.85
N VAL A 52 2.75 4.79 1.13
CA VAL A 52 4.16 4.43 1.31
C VAL A 52 5.05 5.66 1.12
N ASP A 53 4.85 6.43 0.06
CA ASP A 53 5.61 7.65 -0.21
C ASP A 53 5.44 8.69 0.91
N MET A 54 4.23 8.81 1.48
CA MET A 54 4.00 9.69 2.62
C MET A 54 4.66 9.20 3.90
N LYS A 55 4.66 7.89 4.19
CA LYS A 55 5.41 7.35 5.35
C LYS A 55 6.91 7.61 5.19
N ILE A 56 7.46 7.48 3.99
CA ILE A 56 8.87 7.83 3.70
C ILE A 56 9.13 9.31 3.97
N ARG A 57 8.31 10.21 3.42
CA ARG A 57 8.47 11.68 3.58
C ARG A 57 8.34 12.16 5.03
N GLN A 58 7.49 11.52 5.83
CA GLN A 58 7.28 11.88 7.23
C GLN A 58 8.35 11.29 8.16
N SER A 59 9.13 10.33 7.69
CA SER A 59 10.12 9.64 8.50
C SER A 59 11.40 10.46 8.63
N SER A 60 11.97 10.44 9.84
CA SER A 60 13.20 11.18 10.15
C SER A 60 14.45 10.58 9.50
N ASN A 61 14.44 9.29 9.16
CA ASN A 61 15.55 8.58 8.53
C ASN A 61 15.03 7.32 7.78
N PRO A 62 15.87 6.68 6.96
CA PRO A 62 15.45 5.50 6.18
C PRO A 62 15.00 4.30 7.05
N MET A 63 15.56 4.14 8.25
CA MET A 63 15.20 3.05 9.14
C MET A 63 13.82 3.28 9.76
N SER A 64 13.49 4.51 10.17
CA SER A 64 12.16 4.84 10.67
C SER A 64 11.10 4.71 9.57
N ALA A 65 11.44 5.02 8.31
CA ALA A 65 10.60 4.73 7.16
C ALA A 65 10.34 3.23 6.99
N CYS A 66 11.38 2.40 7.08
CA CYS A 66 11.27 0.95 6.99
C CYS A 66 10.32 0.38 8.06
N VAL A 67 10.46 0.83 9.32
CA VAL A 67 9.57 0.42 10.41
C VAL A 67 8.14 0.88 10.16
N ALA A 68 7.92 2.12 9.71
CA ALA A 68 6.60 2.66 9.43
C ALA A 68 5.89 1.90 8.29
N ILE A 69 6.61 1.55 7.23
CA ILE A 69 6.08 0.75 6.12
C ILE A 69 5.77 -0.68 6.59
N SER A 70 6.67 -1.29 7.36
CA SER A 70 6.47 -2.64 7.91
C SER A 70 5.23 -2.71 8.80
N LYS A 71 4.99 -1.68 9.62
CA LYS A 71 3.79 -1.56 10.44
C LYS A 71 2.52 -1.51 9.59
N LEU A 72 2.49 -0.71 8.53
CA LEU A 72 1.36 -0.62 7.59
C LEU A 72 1.08 -1.98 6.91
N MET A 73 2.12 -2.72 6.52
CA MET A 73 1.94 -4.07 5.97
C MET A 73 1.37 -5.04 7.01
N TYR A 74 1.88 -4.99 8.25
CA TYR A 74 1.45 -5.86 9.34
C TYR A 74 0.00 -5.59 9.77
N GLU A 75 -0.41 -4.32 9.84
CA GLU A 75 -1.79 -3.93 10.11
C GLU A 75 -2.74 -4.51 9.05
N SER A 76 -2.34 -4.48 7.78
CA SER A 76 -3.12 -5.05 6.67
C SER A 76 -3.30 -6.56 6.83
N LEU A 77 -2.23 -7.27 7.17
CA LEU A 77 -2.27 -8.72 7.43
C LEU A 77 -3.15 -9.04 8.65
N HIS A 78 -3.03 -8.26 9.71
CA HIS A 78 -3.83 -8.45 10.92
C HIS A 78 -5.32 -8.26 10.63
N GLN A 79 -5.70 -7.24 9.86
CA GLN A 79 -7.08 -7.03 9.43
C GLN A 79 -7.62 -8.20 8.60
N LEU A 80 -6.79 -8.77 7.72
CA LEU A 80 -7.15 -9.98 6.98
C LEU A 80 -7.38 -11.16 7.93
N GLN A 81 -6.46 -11.40 8.87
CA GLN A 81 -6.57 -12.48 9.85
C GLN A 81 -7.85 -12.37 10.68
N LEU A 82 -8.17 -11.18 11.18
CA LEU A 82 -9.40 -10.93 11.93
C LEU A 82 -10.63 -11.23 11.07
N SER A 83 -10.65 -10.77 9.82
CA SER A 83 -11.77 -11.00 8.90
C SER A 83 -11.98 -12.47 8.55
N LEU A 84 -10.93 -13.29 8.62
CA LEU A 84 -11.01 -14.74 8.36
C LEU A 84 -11.35 -15.56 9.61
N THR A 85 -10.99 -15.07 10.80
CA THR A 85 -11.11 -15.83 12.05
C THR A 85 -12.37 -15.45 12.84
N ASP A 86 -12.80 -14.20 12.73
CA ASP A 86 -13.95 -13.66 13.45
C ASP A 86 -15.07 -13.23 12.47
N PRO A 87 -16.21 -13.95 12.45
CA PRO A 87 -17.33 -13.64 11.57
C PRO A 87 -18.01 -12.31 11.91
N GLU A 88 -17.96 -11.83 13.16
CA GLU A 88 -18.51 -10.52 13.53
C GLU A 88 -17.62 -9.40 12.97
N HIS A 89 -16.30 -9.56 13.06
CA HIS A 89 -15.35 -8.62 12.48
C HIS A 89 -15.48 -8.52 10.96
N ALA A 90 -15.70 -9.65 10.27
CA ALA A 90 -15.97 -9.67 8.84
C ALA A 90 -17.23 -8.87 8.46
N GLN A 91 -18.30 -8.98 9.27
CA GLN A 91 -19.53 -8.21 9.07
C GLN A 91 -19.31 -6.71 9.33
N LEU A 92 -18.57 -6.34 10.38
CA LEU A 92 -18.24 -4.95 10.70
C LEU A 92 -17.40 -4.30 9.60
N THR A 93 -16.35 -4.98 9.13
CA THR A 93 -15.52 -4.50 8.02
C THR A 93 -16.39 -4.27 6.77
N ARG A 94 -17.32 -5.18 6.49
CA ARG A 94 -18.26 -5.04 5.36
C ARG A 94 -19.23 -3.86 5.53
N LYS A 95 -19.78 -3.63 6.73
CA LYS A 95 -20.63 -2.46 7.03
C LYS A 95 -19.87 -1.14 6.90
N ARG A 96 -18.62 -1.08 7.38
CA ARG A 96 -17.75 0.11 7.22
C ARG A 96 -17.44 0.38 5.74
N LEU A 97 -17.22 -0.66 4.94
CA LEU A 97 -17.03 -0.52 3.49
C LEU A 97 -18.26 0.07 2.79
N ASN A 98 -19.45 -0.32 3.23
CA ASN A 98 -20.71 0.22 2.73
C ASN A 98 -21.03 1.64 3.24
N GLY A 99 -20.24 2.19 4.16
CA GLY A 99 -20.50 3.47 4.80
C GLY A 99 -21.64 3.45 5.82
N GLU A 100 -22.00 2.26 6.31
CA GLU A 100 -23.13 2.03 7.23
C GLU A 100 -22.73 2.16 8.71
N LEU A 101 -21.43 2.28 9.01
CA LEU A 101 -20.89 2.49 10.36
C LEU A 101 -19.93 3.70 10.39
N PRO A 102 -19.93 4.51 11.47
CA PRO A 102 -18.94 5.56 11.66
C PRO A 102 -17.52 4.98 11.76
N ALA A 103 -16.52 5.75 11.33
CA ALA A 103 -15.12 5.39 11.57
C ALA A 103 -14.86 5.37 13.08
N GLU A 104 -14.29 4.29 13.60
CA GLU A 104 -13.96 4.17 15.03
C GLU A 104 -12.96 5.26 15.42
N ASP A 105 -13.21 5.89 16.58
CA ASP A 105 -12.29 6.84 17.18
C ASP A 105 -10.95 6.15 17.47
N GLY A 106 -9.89 6.54 16.73
CA GLY A 106 -8.51 6.15 17.00
C GLY A 106 -7.77 5.44 15.86
N THR A 107 -8.45 4.97 14.81
CA THR A 107 -7.79 4.52 13.57
C THR A 107 -8.20 5.43 12.43
N ALA A 108 -7.29 6.29 11.99
CA ALA A 108 -7.58 7.18 10.87
C ALA A 108 -7.97 6.32 9.64
N PRO A 109 -9.03 6.70 8.90
CA PRO A 109 -9.50 5.93 7.74
C PRO A 109 -8.43 5.77 6.63
N ALA A 110 -7.34 6.54 6.72
CA ALA A 110 -6.20 6.46 5.82
C ALA A 110 -5.23 5.30 6.12
N ASP A 111 -5.23 4.72 7.32
CA ASP A 111 -4.28 3.66 7.71
C ASP A 111 -4.78 2.24 7.36
N VAL A 112 -6.05 2.07 7.00
CA VAL A 112 -6.61 0.74 6.67
C VAL A 112 -6.40 0.40 5.20
N ILE A 113 -5.47 -0.51 4.91
CA ILE A 113 -5.39 -1.16 3.60
C ILE A 113 -6.50 -2.23 3.50
N CYS A 114 -7.73 -1.81 3.23
CA CYS A 114 -8.80 -2.70 2.75
C CYS A 114 -8.36 -3.45 1.49
N LEU A 115 -8.51 -4.78 1.53
CA LEU A 115 -8.16 -5.73 0.47
C LEU A 115 -9.28 -5.95 -0.55
N THR A 116 -10.44 -5.33 -0.35
CA THR A 116 -11.62 -5.53 -1.22
C THR A 116 -11.83 -4.35 -2.15
N SER A 117 -11.92 -4.66 -3.45
CA SER A 117 -12.28 -3.71 -4.49
C SER A 117 -13.79 -3.48 -4.45
N ARG A 118 -14.23 -2.40 -3.81
CA ARG A 118 -15.44 -1.63 -4.17
C ARG A 118 -15.66 -0.46 -3.20
N ARG A 119 -15.22 0.74 -3.60
CA ARG A 119 -16.07 1.93 -3.47
C ARG A 119 -16.72 2.09 -4.83
N THR A 120 -17.93 1.57 -5.01
CA THR A 120 -18.76 1.94 -6.15
C THR A 120 -18.90 3.46 -6.11
N ALA A 121 -18.54 4.14 -7.19
CA ALA A 121 -18.87 5.55 -7.34
C ALA A 121 -20.39 5.69 -7.14
N ALA A 122 -20.80 6.68 -6.33
CA ALA A 122 -22.20 7.04 -6.20
C ALA A 122 -22.79 7.28 -7.60
N PRO A 123 -24.06 6.91 -7.87
CA PRO A 123 -24.67 7.19 -9.15
C PRO A 123 -24.64 8.69 -9.38
N SER A 124 -24.08 9.09 -10.54
CA SER A 124 -24.19 10.44 -11.05
C SER A 124 -25.67 10.77 -11.21
N ILE A 125 -26.13 11.81 -10.52
CA ILE A 125 -27.47 12.40 -10.67
C ILE A 125 -27.57 13.03 -12.06
#